data_AF-A0A9D8B8B9-F1
#
_entry.id   AF-A0A9D8B8B9-F1
#
_cell.length_a   1.000
_cell.length_b   1.000
_cell.length_c   1.000
_cell.angle_alpha   90.00
_cell.angle_beta   90.00
_cell.angle_gamma   90.00
#
_symmetry.space_group_name_H-M   'P 1'
#
loop_
_entity.id
_entity.type
_entity.pdbx_description
1 polymer ?
#
loop_
_entity_poly.entity_id
_entity_poly.type
_entity_poly.pdbx_seq_one_letter_code
_entity_poly.pdbx_strand_id
1 'polypeptide(L)'
;MKLSSKIAYFMAVLVPYLALIGYTIAVYPDMPDKLANDLPKAMIFIPAVIAFMLPATYAAMVFLAGKYLRRGHYLTIAAFMDLGILGLMGAVYLIKNS
;
A
#
# COMPACT_ATOMS: atom_id res chain seq x y z
N MET A 1 11.83 16.80 -14.57
CA MET A 1 12.14 16.44 -13.16
C MET A 1 13.38 15.55 -13.14
N LYS A 2 14.34 15.80 -12.25
CA LYS A 2 15.54 14.95 -12.13
C LYS A 2 15.16 13.54 -11.67
N LEU A 3 15.93 12.53 -12.07
CA LEU A 3 15.70 11.12 -11.69
C LEU A 3 15.69 10.94 -10.17
N SER A 4 16.59 11.62 -9.46
CA SER A 4 16.65 11.62 -7.99
C SER A 4 15.34 12.06 -7.33
N SER A 5 14.67 13.08 -7.88
CA SER A 5 13.37 13.53 -7.37
C SER A 5 12.26 12.51 -7.64
N LYS A 6 12.25 11.87 -8.82
CA LYS A 6 11.29 10.78 -9.14
C LYS A 6 11.42 9.63 -8.14
N ILE A 7 12.66 9.21 -7.87
CA ILE A 7 12.95 8.16 -6.88
C ILE A 7 12.46 8.59 -5.50
N ALA A 8 12.74 9.81 -5.06
CA ALA A 8 12.29 10.30 -3.75
C ALA A 8 10.76 10.27 -3.60
N TYR A 9 10.01 10.74 -4.60
CA TYR A 9 8.54 10.69 -4.56
C TYR A 9 8.04 9.24 -4.53
N PHE A 10 8.59 8.37 -5.36
CA PHE A 10 8.21 6.96 -5.37
C PHE A 10 8.50 6.28 -4.03
N MET A 11 9.68 6.52 -3.43
CA MET A 11 10.07 5.95 -2.15
C MET A 11 9.19 6.41 -0.99
N ALA A 12 8.71 7.66 -1.02
CA ALA A 12 7.80 8.19 0.00
C ALA A 12 6.51 7.35 0.09
N VAL A 13 5.99 6.90 -1.06
CA VAL A 13 4.83 5.99 -1.10
C VAL A 13 5.26 4.55 -0.87
N LEU A 14 6.30 4.06 -1.55
CA LEU A 14 6.65 2.64 -1.53
C LEU A 14 6.95 2.10 -0.12
N VAL A 15 7.70 2.85 0.69
CA VAL A 15 8.18 2.38 2.00
C VAL A 15 7.03 1.96 2.95
N PRO A 16 6.03 2.81 3.23
CA PRO A 16 4.96 2.41 4.14
C PRO A 16 4.08 1.27 3.58
N TYR A 17 3.92 1.16 2.26
CA TYR A 17 3.23 0.01 1.64
C TYR A 17 4.04 -1.30 1.77
N LEU A 18 5.36 -1.25 1.63
CA LEU A 18 6.23 -2.42 1.88
C LEU A 18 6.16 -2.87 3.34
N ALA A 19 6.09 -1.93 4.28
CA ALA A 19 5.92 -2.26 5.70
C ALA A 19 4.60 -3.00 5.96
N LEU A 20 3.50 -2.58 5.32
CA LEU A 20 2.20 -3.25 5.41
C LEU A 20 2.23 -4.67 4.81
N ILE A 21 2.86 -4.84 3.66
CA ILE A 21 3.04 -6.16 3.03
C ILE A 21 3.89 -7.06 3.95
N GLY A 22 5.01 -6.55 4.47
CA GLY A 22 5.87 -7.28 5.40
C GLY A 22 5.15 -7.70 6.67
N TYR A 23 4.35 -6.80 7.27
CA TYR A 23 3.49 -7.12 8.41
C TYR A 23 2.47 -8.21 8.08
N THR A 24 1.83 -8.12 6.91
CA THR A 24 0.85 -9.13 6.47
C THR A 24 1.47 -10.51 6.32
N ILE A 25 2.66 -10.59 5.70
CA ILE A 25 3.41 -11.85 5.55
C ILE A 25 3.83 -12.39 6.92
N ALA A 26 4.26 -11.52 7.83
CA ALA A 26 4.71 -11.92 9.16
C ALA A 26 3.58 -12.50 10.01
N VAL A 27 2.37 -11.95 9.92
CA VAL A 27 1.22 -12.41 10.73
C VAL A 27 0.46 -13.57 10.08
N TYR A 28 0.57 -13.75 8.75
CA TYR A 28 -0.14 -14.80 8.03
C TYR A 28 0.04 -16.20 8.65
N PRO A 29 1.24 -16.70 8.97
CA PRO A 29 1.41 -18.05 9.53
C PRO A 29 0.61 -18.28 10.81
N ASP A 30 0.57 -17.28 11.68
CA ASP A 30 -0.04 -17.36 13.02
C ASP A 30 -1.56 -17.13 13.03
N MET A 31 -2.17 -16.81 11.88
CA MET A 31 -3.62 -16.64 11.80
C MET A 31 -4.38 -17.97 11.76
N PRO A 32 -5.57 -18.04 12.39
CA PRO A 32 -6.47 -19.19 12.25
C PRO A 32 -6.89 -19.38 10.79
N ASP A 33 -7.20 -20.62 10.39
CA ASP A 33 -7.63 -20.94 9.01
C ASP A 33 -8.93 -20.23 8.59
N LYS A 34 -9.72 -19.84 9.58
CA LYS A 34 -10.94 -19.06 9.45
C LYS A 34 -10.83 -17.80 10.29
N LEU A 35 -11.13 -16.66 9.66
CA LEU A 35 -11.25 -15.34 10.28
C LEU A 35 -12.72 -15.12 10.71
N ALA A 36 -13.06 -14.03 11.42
CA ALA A 36 -14.47 -13.77 11.74
C ALA A 36 -15.39 -13.88 10.52
N ASN A 37 -16.61 -14.36 10.78
CA ASN A 37 -17.64 -14.65 9.78
C ASN A 37 -17.26 -15.78 8.81
N ASP A 38 -16.48 -16.77 9.25
CA ASP A 38 -16.07 -17.95 8.46
C ASP A 38 -15.29 -17.60 7.17
N LEU A 39 -14.70 -16.39 7.11
CA LEU A 39 -13.95 -15.97 5.95
C LEU A 39 -12.61 -16.73 5.87
N PRO A 40 -12.20 -17.24 4.69
CA PRO A 40 -10.93 -17.92 4.55
C PRO A 40 -9.76 -16.98 4.88
N LYS A 41 -8.78 -17.50 5.63
CA LYS A 41 -7.51 -16.84 5.97
C LYS A 41 -6.83 -16.10 4.80
N ALA A 42 -7.00 -16.60 3.57
CA ALA A 42 -6.48 -15.98 2.36
C ALA A 42 -7.01 -14.55 2.11
N MET A 43 -8.12 -14.13 2.72
CA MET A 43 -8.66 -12.77 2.55
C MET A 43 -7.70 -11.67 3.00
N ILE A 44 -6.76 -11.95 3.90
CA ILE A 44 -5.75 -10.98 4.31
C ILE A 44 -4.81 -10.58 3.16
N PHE A 45 -4.72 -11.38 2.10
CA PHE A 45 -3.97 -11.01 0.91
C PHE A 45 -4.66 -9.92 0.08
N ILE A 46 -5.97 -9.67 0.25
CA ILE A 46 -6.66 -8.61 -0.49
C ILE A 46 -6.05 -7.24 -0.16
N PRO A 47 -5.94 -6.83 1.12
CA PRO A 47 -5.18 -5.64 1.50
C PRO A 47 -3.75 -5.62 0.97
N ALA A 48 -3.04 -6.76 1.00
CA ALA A 48 -1.66 -6.85 0.54
C ALA A 48 -1.52 -6.66 -0.98
N VAL A 49 -2.47 -7.16 -1.78
CA VAL A 49 -2.50 -6.96 -3.24
C VAL A 49 -2.79 -5.50 -3.57
N ILE A 50 -3.75 -4.88 -2.88
CA ILE A 50 -4.04 -3.44 -3.02
C ILE A 50 -2.78 -2.62 -2.64
N ALA A 51 -2.10 -3.04 -1.57
CA ALA A 51 -0.87 -2.42 -1.10
C ALA A 51 0.29 -2.54 -2.09
N PHE A 52 0.28 -3.54 -2.97
CA PHE A 52 1.25 -3.65 -4.06
C PHE A 52 0.85 -2.81 -5.28
N MET A 53 -0.43 -2.83 -5.65
CA MET A 53 -0.96 -2.14 -6.83
C MET A 53 -0.86 -0.61 -6.72
N LEU A 54 -1.08 -0.04 -5.53
CA LEU A 54 -1.08 1.41 -5.34
C LEU A 54 0.32 2.04 -5.58
N PRO A 55 1.41 1.57 -4.96
CA PRO A 55 2.76 2.01 -5.28
C PRO A 55 3.15 1.76 -6.74
N ALA A 56 2.76 0.62 -7.32
CA ALA A 56 3.05 0.33 -8.73
C ALA A 56 2.39 1.34 -9.67
N THR A 57 1.13 1.69 -9.40
CA THR A 57 0.39 2.73 -10.15
C THR A 57 1.03 4.10 -9.96
N TYR A 58 1.44 4.43 -8.73
CA TYR A 58 2.15 5.67 -8.44
C TYR A 58 3.51 5.74 -9.17
N ALA A 59 4.26 4.64 -9.24
CA ALA A 59 5.49 4.53 -9.99
C ALA A 59 5.25 4.81 -11.48
N ALA A 60 4.26 4.16 -12.09
CA ALA A 60 3.88 4.42 -13.48
C ALA A 60 3.58 5.90 -13.71
N MET A 61 2.87 6.54 -12.79
CA MET A 61 2.56 7.97 -12.86
C MET A 61 3.81 8.87 -12.73
N VAL A 62 4.71 8.59 -11.79
CA VAL A 62 5.94 9.37 -11.57
C VAL A 62 6.94 9.21 -12.72
N PHE A 63 7.10 7.98 -13.23
CA PHE A 63 8.11 7.66 -14.23
C PHE A 63 7.62 7.92 -15.66
N LEU A 64 6.38 7.56 -15.99
CA LEU A 64 5.82 7.63 -17.36
C LEU A 64 4.95 8.88 -17.58
N ALA A 65 4.11 9.25 -16.61
CA ALA A 65 3.23 10.44 -16.71
C ALA A 65 3.89 11.73 -16.14
N GLY A 66 5.19 11.68 -15.88
CA GLY A 66 6.08 12.74 -15.39
C GLY A 66 5.85 14.15 -15.96
N LYS A 67 5.44 14.22 -17.22
CA LYS A 67 5.31 15.45 -18.01
C LYS A 67 3.97 16.16 -17.84
N TYR A 68 2.96 15.49 -17.28
CA TYR A 68 1.59 16.02 -17.16
C TYR A 68 1.27 16.56 -15.76
N LEU A 69 2.14 16.33 -14.78
CA LEU A 69 1.87 16.62 -13.38
C LEU A 69 2.88 17.60 -12.80
N ARG A 70 2.37 18.53 -12.00
CA ARG A 70 3.19 19.47 -11.22
C ARG A 70 3.61 18.81 -9.90
N ARG A 71 4.66 19.32 -9.27
CA ARG A 71 5.16 18.84 -7.96
C ARG A 71 4.07 18.71 -6.90
N GLY A 72 3.14 19.68 -6.84
CA GLY A 72 2.01 19.64 -5.91
C GLY A 72 1.13 18.41 -6.08
N HIS A 73 0.82 18.01 -7.33
CA HIS A 73 -0.01 16.84 -7.59
C HIS A 73 0.64 15.55 -7.08
N TYR A 74 1.96 15.40 -7.24
CA TYR A 74 2.68 14.23 -6.73
C TYR A 74 2.59 14.10 -5.21
N LEU A 75 2.74 15.21 -4.50
CA LEU A 75 2.65 15.25 -3.04
C LEU A 75 1.22 14.99 -2.56
N THR A 76 0.23 15.61 -3.20
CA THR A 76 -1.18 15.40 -2.86
C THR A 76 -1.56 13.92 -3.05
N ILE A 77 -1.20 13.32 -4.19
CA ILE A 77 -1.50 11.91 -4.45
C ILE A 77 -0.77 10.99 -3.46
N ALA A 78 0.50 11.27 -3.15
CA ALA A 78 1.23 10.52 -2.13
C ALA A 78 0.55 10.60 -0.76
N ALA A 79 0.14 11.80 -0.32
CA ALA A 79 -0.56 11.99 0.94
C ALA A 79 -1.91 11.26 0.99
N PHE A 80 -2.68 11.27 -0.10
CA PHE A 80 -3.92 10.49 -0.19
C PHE A 80 -3.66 8.97 -0.16
N MET A 81 -2.58 8.51 -0.79
CA MET A 81 -2.17 7.11 -0.73
C MET A 81 -1.74 6.71 0.68
N ASP A 82 -1.04 7.58 1.42
CA ASP A 82 -0.67 7.31 2.81
C ASP A 82 -1.90 7.24 3.74
N LEU A 83 -2.93 8.06 3.51
CA LEU A 83 -4.22 7.92 4.20
C LEU A 83 -4.89 6.56 3.88
N GLY A 84 -4.76 6.09 2.65
CA GLY A 84 -5.21 4.75 2.24
C GLY A 84 -4.53 3.62 3.02
N ILE A 85 -3.26 3.79 3.42
CA ILE A 85 -2.53 2.82 4.23
C ILE A 85 -3.19 2.66 5.61
N LEU A 86 -3.66 3.74 6.23
CA LEU A 86 -4.38 3.66 7.50
C LEU A 86 -5.66 2.82 7.38
N GLY A 87 -6.38 2.97 6.27
CA GLY A 87 -7.55 2.14 5.96
C GLY A 87 -7.22 0.66 5.78
N LEU A 88 -6.13 0.36 5.06
CA LEU A 88 -5.66 -1.01 4.85
C LEU A 88 -5.12 -1.64 6.15
N MET A 89 -4.41 -0.87 6.98
CA MET A 89 -3.98 -1.29 8.32
C MET A 89 -5.18 -1.60 9.20
N GLY A 90 -6.21 -0.74 9.18
CA GLY A 90 -7.47 -0.99 9.87
C GLY A 90 -8.15 -2.27 9.41
N ALA A 91 -8.20 -2.52 8.10
CA ALA A 91 -8.75 -3.76 7.55
C ALA A 91 -7.97 -5.00 8.03
N VAL A 92 -6.63 -4.97 7.98
CA VAL A 92 -5.79 -6.07 8.48
C VAL A 92 -5.96 -6.28 9.99
N TYR A 93 -6.07 -5.19 10.77
CA TYR A 93 -6.29 -5.27 12.22
C TYR A 93 -7.66 -5.85 12.57
N LEU A 94 -8.72 -5.41 11.89
CA LEU A 94 -10.06 -5.93 12.06
C LEU A 94 -10.11 -7.42 11.72
N ILE A 95 -9.45 -7.84 10.64
CA ILE A 95 -9.32 -9.25 10.24
C ILE A 95 -8.58 -10.07 11.31
N LYS A 96 -7.51 -9.54 11.91
CA LYS A 96 -6.71 -10.26 12.91
C LYS A 96 -7.45 -10.50 14.22
N ASN A 97 -8.22 -9.52 14.70
CA ASN A 97 -8.85 -9.56 16.02
C ASN A 97 -10.29 -10.12 16.00
N SER A 98 -10.61 -10.85 14.94
CA SER A 98 -11.94 -11.29 14.53
C SER A 98 -11.98 -12.82 14.51
#